data_AF-A0AAW5KF59-F1
#
_entry.id   AF-A0AAW5KF59-F1
#
_cell.length_a   1.000
_cell.length_b   1.000
_cell.length_c   1.000
_cell.angle_alpha   90.00
_cell.angle_beta   90.00
_cell.angle_gamma   90.00
#
_symmetry.space_group_name_H-M   'P 1'
#
loop_
_entity.id
_entity.type
_entity.pdbx_description
1 polymer ?
#
loop_
_entity_poly.entity_id
_entity_poly.type
_entity_poly.pdbx_seq_one_letter_code
_entity_poly.pdbx_strand_id
1 'polypeptide(L)'
;MKVAELYQGYNGEFFEILSFSDNAACIISANTGVYSAVAKPFIDNYTIDWRFKYDFKTQEKAVKATKELRQMYFNFEDKNRVMSISQDIDSCIARNADGYHYDLDSAYDELIESNTAFDIACTMALVVKQHNQVGRDMRYHSDVVEWANDFLQNNDIDFEQFKSLPLCHSHAIVLNGFAERVKERSENNGLSVTITSGMSM
;
A
#
# COMPACT_ATOMS: atom_id res chain seq x y z
N MET A 1 -27.72 16.20 21.44
CA MET A 1 -27.19 14.88 21.83
C MET A 1 -27.17 14.03 20.57
N LYS A 2 -26.00 13.59 20.11
CA LYS A 2 -25.93 12.52 19.09
C LYS A 2 -26.34 11.24 19.82
N VAL A 3 -27.39 10.58 19.36
CA VAL A 3 -27.79 9.26 19.89
C VAL A 3 -26.67 8.30 19.48
N ALA A 4 -26.06 7.62 20.46
CA ALA A 4 -25.05 6.61 20.17
C ALA A 4 -25.72 5.43 19.45
N GLU A 5 -25.23 5.07 18.27
CA GLU A 5 -25.69 3.88 17.56
C GLU A 5 -25.08 2.63 18.21
N LEU A 6 -25.94 1.71 18.63
CA LEU A 6 -25.54 0.44 19.24
C LEU A 6 -25.63 -0.68 18.21
N TYR A 7 -24.62 -1.54 18.22
CA TYR A 7 -24.48 -2.70 17.34
C TYR A 7 -24.50 -3.98 18.18
N GLN A 8 -25.19 -5.00 17.70
CA GLN A 8 -25.29 -6.30 18.38
C GLN A 8 -24.18 -7.24 17.92
N GLY A 9 -23.37 -7.74 18.85
CA GLY A 9 -22.42 -8.82 18.58
C GLY A 9 -23.09 -10.20 18.50
N TYR A 10 -22.40 -11.20 17.98
CA TYR A 10 -22.90 -12.59 17.87
C TYR A 10 -23.32 -13.22 19.20
N ASN A 11 -22.73 -12.77 20.31
CA ASN A 11 -23.06 -13.19 21.66
C ASN A 11 -24.30 -12.48 22.24
N GLY A 12 -24.94 -11.59 21.47
CA GLY A 12 -26.06 -10.76 21.90
C GLY A 12 -25.66 -9.53 22.74
N GLU A 13 -24.37 -9.28 22.92
CA GLU A 13 -23.85 -8.11 23.62
C GLU A 13 -23.95 -6.86 22.74
N PHE A 14 -24.21 -5.70 23.34
CA PHE A 14 -24.31 -4.44 22.61
C PHE A 14 -23.00 -3.65 22.70
N PHE A 15 -22.57 -3.13 21.55
CA PHE A 15 -21.35 -2.36 21.40
C PHE A 15 -21.64 -0.98 20.81
N GLU A 16 -21.01 0.04 21.38
CA GLU A 16 -20.90 1.36 20.77
C GLU A 16 -19.55 1.44 20.04
N ILE A 17 -19.56 1.99 18.82
CA ILE A 17 -18.36 2.19 18.02
C ILE A 17 -17.83 3.60 18.28
N LEU A 18 -16.63 3.68 18.86
CA LEU A 18 -15.96 4.94 19.19
C LEU A 18 -15.11 5.47 18.03
N SER A 19 -14.59 4.57 17.19
CA SER A 19 -13.80 4.88 16.00
C SER A 19 -13.85 3.70 15.03
N PHE A 20 -13.91 3.96 13.72
CA PHE A 20 -14.06 2.91 12.70
C PHE A 20 -13.22 3.18 11.45
N SER A 21 -12.75 2.10 10.85
CA SER A 21 -12.16 2.00 9.51
C SER A 21 -12.31 0.56 9.01
N ASP A 22 -12.10 0.34 7.72
CA ASP A 22 -12.25 -0.98 7.07
C ASP A 22 -11.42 -2.09 7.75
N ASN A 23 -10.31 -1.71 8.38
CA ASN A 23 -9.34 -2.64 8.93
C ASN A 23 -9.32 -2.72 10.46
N ALA A 24 -9.86 -1.71 11.14
CA ALA A 24 -9.80 -1.61 12.59
C ALA A 24 -10.93 -0.74 13.15
N ALA A 25 -11.47 -1.12 14.31
CA ALA A 25 -12.39 -0.28 15.06
C ALA A 25 -12.06 -0.27 16.56
N CYS A 26 -12.43 0.81 17.22
CA CYS A 26 -12.45 0.92 18.67
C CYS A 26 -13.91 0.81 19.11
N ILE A 27 -14.23 -0.14 19.98
CA ILE A 27 -15.58 -0.37 20.49
C ILE A 27 -15.60 -0.31 22.01
N ILE A 28 -16.76 -0.06 22.59
CA ILE A 28 -17.02 -0.23 24.02
C ILE A 28 -18.25 -1.11 24.20
N SER A 29 -18.15 -2.09 25.09
CA SER A 29 -19.30 -2.88 25.53
C SER A 29 -20.24 -2.02 26.37
N ALA A 30 -21.50 -1.91 25.96
CA ALA A 30 -22.53 -1.23 26.73
C ALA A 30 -22.88 -2.00 28.03
N ASN A 31 -22.64 -3.33 28.03
CA ASN A 31 -22.92 -4.19 29.17
C ASN A 31 -21.82 -4.13 30.25
N THR A 32 -20.55 -4.10 29.84
CA THR A 32 -19.41 -4.24 30.75
C THR A 32 -18.56 -2.98 30.89
N GLY A 33 -18.72 -2.00 30.00
CA GLY A 33 -17.88 -0.80 29.94
C GLY A 33 -16.43 -1.08 29.48
N VAL A 34 -16.14 -2.30 29.03
CA VAL A 34 -14.81 -2.67 28.52
C VAL A 34 -14.59 -2.04 27.15
N TYR A 35 -13.45 -1.36 27.00
CA TYR A 35 -13.00 -0.81 25.72
C TYR A 35 -12.18 -1.85 24.98
N SER A 36 -12.40 -1.98 23.67
CA SER A 36 -11.68 -2.95 22.86
C SER A 36 -11.20 -2.35 21.54
N ALA A 37 -10.01 -2.76 21.11
CA ALA A 37 -9.58 -2.60 19.73
C ALA A 37 -9.88 -3.90 18.97
N VAL A 38 -10.54 -3.79 17.82
CA VAL A 38 -10.95 -4.94 17.01
C VAL A 38 -10.39 -4.87 15.60
N ALA A 39 -9.99 -6.03 15.07
CA ALA A 39 -9.39 -6.19 13.75
C ALA A 39 -10.41 -6.67 12.72
N LYS A 40 -10.36 -6.10 11.50
CA LYS A 40 -11.27 -6.43 10.39
C LYS A 40 -12.74 -6.46 10.85
N PRO A 41 -13.26 -5.34 11.38
CA PRO A 41 -14.63 -5.28 11.83
C PRO A 41 -15.59 -5.46 10.65
N PHE A 42 -16.60 -6.32 10.80
CA PHE A 42 -17.66 -6.49 9.80
C PHE A 42 -18.97 -5.96 10.38
N ILE A 43 -19.62 -5.02 9.71
CA ILE A 43 -20.88 -4.43 10.14
C ILE A 43 -21.92 -4.70 9.08
N ASP A 44 -23.02 -5.34 9.49
CA ASP A 44 -24.19 -5.55 8.64
C ASP A 44 -25.46 -5.50 9.47
N ASN A 45 -26.49 -4.78 9.01
CA ASN A 45 -27.82 -4.73 9.63
C ASN A 45 -27.81 -4.58 11.17
N TYR A 46 -27.09 -3.58 11.70
CA TYR A 46 -26.90 -3.33 13.15
C TYR A 46 -26.19 -4.45 13.92
N THR A 47 -25.56 -5.40 13.23
CA THR A 47 -24.68 -6.39 13.84
C THR A 47 -23.22 -6.00 13.63
N ILE A 48 -22.34 -6.43 14.54
CA ILE A 48 -20.90 -6.25 14.42
C ILE A 48 -20.17 -7.56 14.71
N ASP A 49 -19.21 -7.87 13.85
CA ASP A 49 -18.20 -8.92 14.04
C ASP A 49 -16.79 -8.36 13.98
N TRP A 50 -15.83 -9.20 14.35
CA TRP A 50 -14.41 -8.94 14.17
C TRP A 50 -13.63 -10.24 14.08
N ARG A 51 -12.46 -10.17 13.46
CA ARG A 51 -11.54 -11.31 13.42
C ARG A 51 -10.78 -11.50 14.74
N PHE A 52 -10.37 -10.40 15.35
CA PHE A 52 -9.65 -10.38 16.63
C PHE A 52 -10.12 -9.22 17.49
N LYS A 53 -10.09 -9.42 18.81
CA LYS A 53 -10.47 -8.42 19.83
C LYS A 53 -9.43 -8.37 20.92
N TYR A 54 -9.02 -7.15 21.29
CA TYR A 54 -8.10 -6.88 22.38
C TYR A 54 -8.78 -5.95 23.37
N ASP A 55 -8.87 -6.36 24.63
CA ASP A 55 -9.57 -5.63 25.68
C ASP A 55 -8.62 -4.73 26.47
N PHE A 56 -9.09 -3.54 26.81
CA PHE A 56 -8.33 -2.50 27.49
C PHE A 56 -9.12 -1.91 28.65
N LYS A 57 -8.39 -1.52 29.70
CA LYS A 57 -8.95 -0.88 30.90
C LYS A 57 -9.37 0.57 30.69
N THR A 58 -8.85 1.25 29.67
CA THR A 58 -9.12 2.68 29.42
C THR A 58 -9.35 2.94 27.94
N GLN A 59 -10.20 3.94 27.65
CA GLN A 59 -10.50 4.39 26.30
C GLN A 59 -9.24 4.82 25.54
N GLU A 60 -8.37 5.60 26.18
CA GLU A 60 -7.14 6.12 25.55
C GLU A 60 -6.24 5.00 25.02
N LYS A 61 -6.11 3.90 25.78
CA LYS A 61 -5.32 2.74 25.36
C LYS A 61 -5.97 2.00 24.19
N ALA A 62 -7.29 1.80 24.24
CA ALA A 62 -8.02 1.16 23.16
C ALA A 62 -7.95 1.98 21.86
N VAL A 63 -8.10 3.30 21.95
CA VAL A 63 -7.99 4.21 20.79
C VAL A 63 -6.57 4.19 20.23
N LYS A 64 -5.53 4.23 21.07
CA LYS A 64 -4.14 4.14 20.63
C LYS A 64 -3.87 2.81 19.92
N ALA A 65 -4.25 1.69 20.53
CA ALA A 65 -4.09 0.35 19.95
C ALA A 65 -4.86 0.21 18.63
N THR A 66 -6.06 0.79 18.52
CA THR A 66 -6.83 0.81 17.27
C THR A 66 -6.10 1.57 16.16
N LYS A 67 -5.46 2.71 16.47
CA LYS A 67 -4.64 3.45 15.50
C LYS A 67 -3.43 2.64 15.05
N GLU A 68 -2.72 1.99 15.98
CA GLU A 68 -1.59 1.11 15.65
C GLU A 68 -2.02 -0.08 14.80
N LEU A 69 -3.16 -0.71 15.14
CA LEU A 69 -3.75 -1.81 14.37
C LEU A 69 -4.13 -1.36 12.95
N ARG A 70 -4.72 -0.17 12.81
CA ARG A 70 -5.06 0.43 11.51
C ARG A 70 -3.80 0.66 10.67
N GLN A 71 -2.76 1.24 11.25
CA GLN A 71 -1.49 1.46 10.55
C GLN A 71 -0.85 0.12 10.15
N MET A 72 -0.88 -0.88 11.02
CA MET A 72 -0.35 -2.21 10.73
C MET A 72 -1.07 -2.86 9.54
N TYR A 73 -2.40 -2.84 9.51
CA TYR A 73 -3.17 -3.41 8.41
C TYR A 73 -3.02 -2.62 7.12
N PHE A 74 -3.00 -1.29 7.18
CA PHE A 74 -2.70 -0.43 6.04
C PHE A 74 -1.33 -0.76 5.46
N ASN A 75 -0.29 -0.81 6.31
CA ASN A 75 1.05 -1.19 5.90
C ASN A 75 1.12 -2.63 5.36
N PHE A 76 0.35 -3.56 5.92
CA PHE A 76 0.32 -4.95 5.44
C PHE A 76 -0.35 -5.07 4.08
N GLU A 77 -1.47 -4.37 3.87
CA GLU A 77 -2.17 -4.34 2.59
C GLU A 77 -1.36 -3.63 1.51
N ASP A 78 -0.72 -2.51 1.83
CA ASP A 78 0.16 -1.81 0.90
C ASP A 78 1.40 -2.65 0.55
N LYS A 79 2.03 -3.31 1.54
CA LYS A 79 3.16 -4.21 1.27
C LYS A 79 2.74 -5.41 0.42
N ASN A 80 1.59 -6.01 0.69
CA ASN A 80 1.06 -7.11 -0.13
C ASN A 80 0.72 -6.64 -1.54
N ARG A 81 0.15 -5.44 -1.69
CA ARG A 81 -0.15 -4.84 -2.99
C ARG A 81 1.14 -4.61 -3.79
N VAL A 82 2.16 -4.01 -3.19
CA VAL A 82 3.48 -3.82 -3.81
C VAL A 82 4.11 -5.16 -4.20
N MET A 83 4.03 -6.19 -3.35
CA MET A 83 4.53 -7.53 -3.69
C MET A 83 3.73 -8.17 -4.83
N SER A 84 2.41 -8.04 -4.84
CA SER A 84 1.54 -8.56 -5.91
C SER A 84 1.88 -7.89 -7.24
N ILE A 85 1.98 -6.56 -7.26
CA ILE A 85 2.32 -5.81 -8.48
C ILE A 85 3.74 -6.15 -8.94
N SER A 86 4.67 -6.36 -8.01
CA SER A 86 6.02 -6.81 -8.35
C SER A 86 6.01 -8.18 -9.05
N GLN A 87 5.16 -9.10 -8.62
CA GLN A 87 4.99 -10.41 -9.28
C GLN A 87 4.28 -10.28 -10.64
N ASP A 88 3.30 -9.37 -10.72
CA ASP A 88 2.60 -9.07 -11.98
C ASP A 88 3.56 -8.46 -13.01
N ILE A 89 4.47 -7.56 -12.60
CA ILE A 89 5.53 -7.01 -13.46
C ILE A 89 6.39 -8.15 -14.02
N ASP A 90 6.93 -9.02 -13.16
CA ASP A 90 7.74 -10.16 -13.60
C ASP A 90 6.96 -11.07 -14.56
N SER A 91 5.67 -11.32 -14.27
CA SER A 91 4.81 -12.18 -15.08
C SER A 91 4.44 -11.56 -16.43
N CYS A 92 4.18 -10.25 -16.49
CA CYS A 92 3.89 -9.55 -17.74
C CYS A 92 5.12 -9.48 -18.62
N ILE A 93 6.30 -9.17 -18.06
CA ILE A 93 7.57 -9.19 -18.80
C ILE A 93 7.83 -10.60 -19.37
N ALA A 94 7.63 -11.65 -18.57
CA ALA A 94 7.87 -13.03 -19.01
C ALA A 94 6.89 -13.49 -20.11
N ARG A 95 5.60 -13.10 -20.02
CA ARG A 95 4.59 -13.42 -21.04
C ARG A 95 4.82 -12.69 -22.36
N ASN A 96 5.41 -11.50 -22.30
CA ASN A 96 5.74 -10.67 -23.47
C ASN A 96 7.20 -10.85 -23.92
N ALA A 97 7.80 -12.02 -23.64
CA ALA A 97 9.13 -12.39 -24.07
C ALA A 97 9.11 -13.45 -25.18
N ASP A 98 9.88 -13.23 -26.23
CA ASP A 98 10.21 -14.24 -27.25
C ASP A 98 11.73 -14.43 -27.30
N GLY A 99 12.21 -15.46 -26.61
CA GLY A 99 13.63 -15.71 -26.42
C GLY A 99 14.32 -14.58 -25.64
N TYR A 100 15.18 -13.81 -26.33
CA TYR A 100 15.88 -12.64 -25.76
C TYR A 100 15.25 -11.30 -26.17
N HIS A 101 14.11 -11.33 -26.86
CA HIS A 101 13.36 -10.14 -27.23
C HIS A 101 12.21 -9.93 -26.24
N TYR A 102 12.12 -8.73 -25.67
CA TYR A 102 11.09 -8.38 -24.68
C TYR A 102 10.27 -7.22 -25.22
N ASP A 103 8.96 -7.43 -25.36
CA ASP A 103 8.01 -6.36 -25.68
C ASP A 103 7.54 -5.70 -24.38
N LEU A 104 8.29 -4.70 -23.96
CA LEU A 104 8.06 -3.99 -22.69
C LEU A 104 6.88 -3.03 -22.77
N ASP A 105 6.50 -2.57 -23.97
CA ASP A 105 5.31 -1.75 -24.18
C ASP A 105 4.05 -2.60 -23.96
N SER A 106 3.98 -3.78 -24.61
CA SER A 106 2.87 -4.73 -24.41
C SER A 106 2.82 -5.24 -22.97
N ALA A 107 3.98 -5.47 -22.33
CA ALA A 107 4.02 -5.85 -20.91
C ALA A 107 3.42 -4.77 -19.99
N TYR A 108 3.65 -3.48 -20.28
CA TYR A 108 3.05 -2.39 -19.51
C TYR A 108 1.54 -2.27 -19.79
N ASP A 109 1.15 -2.36 -21.07
CA ASP A 109 -0.24 -2.27 -21.49
C ASP A 109 -1.10 -3.44 -20.94
N GLU A 110 -0.51 -4.62 -20.74
CA GLU A 110 -1.18 -5.72 -20.02
C GLU A 110 -1.24 -5.47 -18.50
N LEU A 111 -0.18 -4.93 -17.91
CA LEU A 111 -0.12 -4.68 -16.47
C LEU A 111 -1.15 -3.64 -16.00
N ILE A 112 -1.41 -2.61 -16.80
CA ILE A 112 -2.36 -1.53 -16.49
C ILE A 112 -3.83 -1.99 -16.55
N GLU A 113 -4.14 -3.15 -17.13
CA GLU A 113 -5.50 -3.71 -17.14
C GLU A 113 -5.96 -4.11 -15.72
N SER A 114 -5.02 -4.51 -14.86
CA SER A 114 -5.30 -5.02 -13.51
C SER A 114 -4.76 -4.14 -12.38
N ASN A 115 -3.93 -3.13 -12.70
CA ASN A 115 -3.27 -2.27 -11.74
C ASN A 115 -3.38 -0.80 -12.14
N THR A 116 -3.31 0.12 -11.18
CA THR A 116 -3.32 1.55 -11.51
C THR A 116 -1.93 2.03 -11.93
N ALA A 117 -1.87 3.05 -12.79
CA ALA A 117 -0.60 3.63 -13.24
C ALA A 117 0.25 4.14 -12.07
N PHE A 118 -0.39 4.64 -11.02
CA PHE A 118 0.28 5.08 -9.80
C PHE A 118 0.91 3.91 -9.04
N ASP A 119 0.18 2.81 -8.84
CA ASP A 119 0.72 1.67 -8.09
C ASP A 119 1.86 0.97 -8.83
N ILE A 120 1.79 0.93 -10.16
CA ILE A 120 2.86 0.44 -11.02
C ILE A 120 4.09 1.34 -10.87
N ALA A 121 3.92 2.67 -10.96
CA ALA A 121 5.01 3.63 -10.79
C ALA A 121 5.64 3.56 -9.40
N CYS A 122 4.81 3.47 -8.34
CA CYS A 122 5.24 3.30 -6.96
C CYS A 122 6.06 2.02 -6.78
N THR A 123 5.53 0.88 -7.21
CA THR A 123 6.22 -0.41 -7.12
C THR A 123 7.54 -0.40 -7.88
N MET A 124 7.55 0.16 -9.10
CA MET A 124 8.77 0.24 -9.90
C MET A 124 9.81 1.17 -9.27
N ALA A 125 9.40 2.32 -8.73
CA ALA A 125 10.32 3.23 -8.03
C ALA A 125 10.95 2.56 -6.78
N LEU A 126 10.18 1.77 -6.03
CA LEU A 126 10.69 0.97 -4.91
C LEU A 126 11.71 -0.09 -5.37
N VAL A 127 11.44 -0.79 -6.49
CA VAL A 127 12.35 -1.77 -7.09
C VAL A 127 13.67 -1.11 -7.52
N VAL A 128 13.60 0.01 -8.26
CA VAL A 128 14.78 0.77 -8.71
C VAL A 128 15.63 1.17 -7.51
N LYS A 129 15.01 1.77 -6.48
CA LYS A 129 15.70 2.21 -5.27
C LYS A 129 16.33 1.05 -4.51
N GLN A 130 15.63 -0.06 -4.37
CA GLN A 130 16.14 -1.27 -3.72
C GLN A 130 17.36 -1.84 -4.46
N HIS A 131 17.27 -1.99 -5.78
CA HIS A 131 18.35 -2.56 -6.58
C HIS A 131 19.60 -1.68 -6.58
N ASN A 132 19.41 -0.36 -6.58
CA ASN A 132 20.52 0.60 -6.58
C ASN A 132 21.21 0.74 -5.21
N GLN A 133 20.55 0.42 -4.10
CA GLN A 133 21.17 0.43 -2.76
C GLN A 133 22.00 -0.82 -2.45
N VAL A 134 21.64 -1.99 -2.98
CA VAL A 134 22.21 -3.28 -2.54
C VAL A 134 23.62 -3.53 -3.14
N GLY A 135 24.20 -2.58 -3.88
CA GLY A 135 25.53 -2.75 -4.47
C GLY A 135 25.62 -3.94 -5.43
N ARG A 136 24.47 -4.51 -5.83
CA ARG A 136 24.38 -5.45 -6.95
C ARG A 136 24.55 -4.61 -8.20
N ASP A 137 25.31 -5.13 -9.16
CA ASP A 137 25.63 -4.51 -10.47
C ASP A 137 24.41 -4.27 -11.38
N MET A 138 23.27 -3.85 -10.84
CA MET A 138 22.09 -3.42 -11.59
C MET A 138 22.17 -1.91 -11.78
N ARG A 139 22.94 -1.48 -12.78
CA ARG A 139 23.03 -0.06 -13.15
C ARG A 139 21.78 0.32 -13.94
N TYR A 140 20.71 0.64 -13.24
CA TYR A 140 19.64 1.44 -13.83
C TYR A 140 20.22 2.74 -14.39
N HIS A 141 19.62 3.26 -15.45
CA HIS A 141 20.05 4.56 -15.97
C HIS A 141 19.86 5.65 -14.92
N SER A 142 20.77 6.63 -14.90
CA SER A 142 20.82 7.65 -13.83
C SER A 142 19.53 8.47 -13.75
N ASP A 143 18.90 8.73 -14.89
CA ASP A 143 17.64 9.46 -14.98
C ASP A 143 16.45 8.63 -14.45
N VAL A 144 16.47 7.31 -14.61
CA VAL A 144 15.49 6.39 -13.99
C VAL A 144 15.68 6.35 -12.48
N VAL A 145 16.92 6.34 -11.99
CA VAL A 145 17.23 6.40 -10.55
C VAL A 145 16.79 7.74 -9.94
N GLU A 146 17.04 8.85 -10.63
CA GLU A 146 16.60 10.18 -10.21
C GLU A 146 15.07 10.25 -10.14
N TRP A 147 14.38 9.84 -11.21
CA TRP A 147 12.92 9.75 -11.24
C TRP A 147 12.37 8.90 -10.10
N ALA A 148 12.93 7.73 -9.82
CA ALA A 148 12.45 6.85 -8.77
C ALA A 148 12.58 7.49 -7.38
N ASN A 149 13.69 8.19 -7.11
CA ASN A 149 13.88 8.89 -5.84
C ASN A 149 12.90 10.06 -5.68
N ASP A 150 12.76 10.87 -6.73
CA ASP A 150 11.86 12.02 -6.75
C ASP A 150 10.40 11.57 -6.63
N PHE A 151 9.99 10.52 -7.33
CA PHE A 151 8.65 9.97 -7.25
C PHE A 151 8.31 9.52 -5.83
N LEU A 152 9.20 8.78 -5.16
CA LEU A 152 8.97 8.33 -3.79
C LEU A 152 8.92 9.52 -2.81
N GLN A 153 9.81 10.51 -2.98
CA GLN A 153 9.83 11.70 -2.13
C GLN A 153 8.58 12.56 -2.31
N ASN A 154 8.17 12.83 -3.56
CA ASN A 154 7.03 13.70 -3.88
C ASN A 154 5.70 13.09 -3.41
N ASN A 155 5.63 11.76 -3.28
CA ASN A 155 4.44 11.04 -2.85
C ASN A 155 4.50 10.57 -1.38
N ASP A 156 5.47 11.04 -0.59
CA ASP A 156 5.65 10.69 0.83
C ASP A 156 5.74 9.18 1.10
N ILE A 157 6.40 8.44 0.18
CA ILE A 157 6.57 6.99 0.28
C ILE A 157 7.88 6.70 1.02
N ASP A 158 7.74 6.21 2.25
CA ASP A 158 8.87 5.80 3.09
C ASP A 158 9.45 4.44 2.65
N PHE A 159 10.50 4.49 1.83
CA PHE A 159 11.23 3.32 1.34
C PHE A 159 11.68 2.35 2.45
N GLU A 160 11.99 2.85 3.66
CA GLU A 160 12.48 2.00 4.75
C GLU A 160 11.46 0.94 5.16
N GLN A 161 10.18 1.18 4.90
CA GLN A 161 9.11 0.21 5.18
C GLN A 161 9.10 -0.96 4.18
N PHE A 162 9.66 -0.78 2.99
CA PHE A 162 9.59 -1.73 1.86
C PHE A 162 10.95 -2.37 1.52
N LYS A 163 12.06 -1.84 2.03
CA LYS A 163 13.43 -2.25 1.66
C LYS A 163 13.75 -3.74 1.78
N SER A 164 13.05 -4.48 2.64
CA SER A 164 13.26 -5.91 2.89
C SER A 164 12.32 -6.82 2.10
N LEU A 165 11.41 -6.26 1.30
CA LEU A 165 10.49 -7.06 0.50
C LEU A 165 11.25 -7.70 -0.68
N PRO A 166 10.95 -8.95 -1.05
CA PRO A 166 11.49 -9.58 -2.25
C PRO A 166 10.73 -9.03 -3.48
N LEU A 167 11.14 -7.86 -3.96
CA LEU A 167 10.57 -7.24 -5.16
C LEU A 167 11.12 -7.93 -6.44
N CYS A 168 10.96 -7.30 -7.60
CA CYS A 168 11.06 -7.95 -8.93
C CYS A 168 12.32 -8.81 -9.11
N HIS A 169 12.15 -9.96 -9.75
CA HIS A 169 13.20 -10.95 -9.98
C HIS A 169 13.68 -11.03 -11.43
N SER A 170 13.01 -10.34 -12.35
CA SER A 170 13.42 -10.23 -13.75
C SER A 170 14.85 -9.69 -13.88
N HIS A 171 15.51 -10.03 -14.99
CA HIS A 171 16.90 -9.67 -15.19
C HIS A 171 17.08 -8.15 -15.21
N ALA A 172 18.16 -7.66 -14.59
CA ALA A 172 18.45 -6.24 -14.38
C ALA A 172 18.30 -5.36 -15.64
N ILE A 173 18.82 -5.84 -16.78
CA ILE A 173 18.77 -5.13 -18.06
C ILE A 173 17.32 -4.96 -18.54
N VAL A 174 16.50 -6.01 -18.38
CA VAL A 174 15.09 -6.00 -18.79
C VAL A 174 14.29 -5.08 -17.86
N LEU A 175 14.56 -5.14 -16.56
CA LEU A 175 13.95 -4.24 -15.58
C LEU A 175 14.33 -2.78 -15.81
N ASN A 176 15.56 -2.49 -16.25
CA ASN A 176 15.96 -1.11 -16.59
C ASN A 176 15.12 -0.59 -17.76
N GLY A 177 15.02 -1.35 -18.86
CA GLY A 177 14.16 -0.98 -19.98
C GLY A 177 12.68 -0.85 -19.58
N PHE A 178 12.19 -1.72 -18.68
CA PHE A 178 10.81 -1.64 -18.22
C PHE A 178 10.58 -0.41 -17.34
N ALA A 179 11.56 -0.06 -16.49
CA ALA A 179 11.52 1.14 -15.66
C ALA A 179 11.52 2.42 -16.49
N GLU A 180 12.24 2.47 -17.62
CA GLU A 180 12.14 3.57 -18.59
C GLU A 180 10.71 3.73 -19.10
N ARG A 181 10.04 2.63 -19.44
CA ARG A 181 8.63 2.67 -19.89
C ARG A 181 7.69 3.13 -18.80
N VAL A 182 7.85 2.65 -17.58
CA VAL A 182 7.04 3.11 -16.45
C VAL A 182 7.26 4.60 -16.18
N LYS A 183 8.51 5.07 -16.24
CA LYS A 183 8.86 6.50 -16.11
C LYS A 183 8.15 7.32 -17.18
N GLU A 184 8.34 7.01 -18.46
CA GLU A 184 7.73 7.72 -19.60
C GLU A 184 6.21 7.77 -19.48
N ARG A 185 5.57 6.65 -19.15
CA ARG A 185 4.11 6.57 -18.97
C ARG A 185 3.65 7.38 -17.76
N SER A 186 4.42 7.39 -16.67
CA SER A 186 4.09 8.18 -15.47
C SER A 186 4.16 9.69 -15.72
N GLU A 187 5.17 10.14 -16.46
CA GLU A 187 5.37 11.55 -16.83
C GLU A 187 4.26 12.02 -17.78
N ASN A 188 3.93 11.20 -18.79
CA ASN A 188 2.83 11.48 -19.73
C ASN A 188 1.46 11.54 -19.04
N ASN A 189 1.26 10.77 -17.97
CA ASN A 189 0.02 10.76 -17.18
C ASN A 189 -0.02 11.87 -16.11
N GLY A 190 1.00 12.73 -16.00
CA GLY A 190 1.05 13.80 -15.00
C GLY A 190 1.17 13.29 -13.55
N LEU A 191 1.66 12.06 -13.36
CA LEU A 191 1.87 11.48 -12.04
C LEU A 191 3.13 12.04 -11.34
N SER A 192 3.99 12.73 -12.09
CA SER A 192 5.07 13.56 -11.56
C SER A 192 4.52 14.92 -11.10
N VAL A 193 3.83 14.95 -9.96
CA VAL A 193 3.35 16.23 -9.41
C VAL A 193 4.56 17.02 -8.91
N THR A 194 4.87 18.07 -9.67
CA THR A 194 5.82 19.12 -9.34
C THR A 194 5.50 19.66 -7.95
N ILE A 195 6.47 19.64 -7.03
CA ILE A 195 6.41 20.50 -5.85
C ILE A 195 6.40 21.95 -6.39
N THR A 196 5.22 22.57 -6.48
CA THR A 196 5.12 24.02 -6.40
C THR A 196 5.60 24.41 -5.01
N SER A 197 6.92 24.55 -4.87
CA SER A 197 7.51 25.31 -3.79
C SER A 197 6.92 26.71 -3.91
N GLY A 198 6.33 27.17 -2.81
CA GLY A 198 5.37 28.26 -2.79
C GLY A 198 5.86 29.52 -3.50
N MET A 199 5.11 29.94 -4.50
CA MET A 199 4.87 31.37 -4.68
C MET A 199 4.00 31.83 -3.51
N SER A 200 4.63 32.38 -2.48
CA SER A 200 4.00 33.39 -1.63
C SER A 200 4.69 34.72 -1.89
N MET A 201 3.89 35.70 -2.29
CA MET A 201 4.25 37.12 -2.49
C MET A 201 4.99 37.72 -1.30
#